data_AF-B8C3L1-F1
#
_entry.id   AF-B8C3L1-F1
#
_cell.length_a   1.000
_cell.length_b   1.000
_cell.length_c   1.000
_cell.angle_alpha   90.00
_cell.angle_beta   90.00
_cell.angle_gamma   90.00
#
_symmetry.space_group_name_H-M   'P 1'
#
loop_
_entity.id
_entity.type
_entity.pdbx_description
1 polymer ?
#
loop_
_entity_poly.entity_id
_entity_poly.type
_entity_poly.pdbx_seq_one_letter_code
_entity_poly.pdbx_strand_id
1 'polypeptide(L)'
;KAEEIRRVLSEPEVDLWKLRELALTEGGLVNDSLRKLAWPKLVGVSNDGHDHIPIPPTNEVTIPNSLDWEQIDRDVARVTWHLLTGNQRALLKKKQRRLGDFLNLVLLEEEDRLRYYQGFHDIATNTAASSMGLTLASQVLRQLSHSHFRDAMRSNFNQLNAALRLVIMPLTAAFDSELHSHLYDCEMEPFFALSWIITWFSHDVRDTAVVKRLFDFFLVSHPLMSVYMSVAMMIHPLNRIEILGTDCDFACVHNALADLP
;
A
#
# COMPACT_ATOMS: atom_id res chain seq x y z
N LYS A 1 6.41 -8.67 -22.98
CA LYS A 1 6.59 -8.20 -21.58
C LYS A 1 6.87 -9.32 -20.57
N ALA A 2 5.96 -10.27 -20.33
CA ALA A 2 6.19 -11.32 -19.32
C ALA A 2 7.47 -12.15 -19.56
N GLU A 3 7.76 -12.51 -20.80
CA GLU A 3 9.01 -13.21 -21.18
C GLU A 3 10.26 -12.38 -20.93
N GLU A 4 10.20 -11.07 -21.20
CA GLU A 4 11.30 -10.15 -20.95
C GLU A 4 11.59 -10.01 -19.45
N ILE A 5 10.54 -9.87 -18.63
CA ILE A 5 10.68 -9.87 -17.16
C ILE A 5 11.30 -11.19 -16.68
N ARG A 6 10.87 -12.34 -17.21
CA ARG A 6 11.47 -13.64 -16.86
C ARG A 6 12.94 -13.72 -17.23
N ARG A 7 13.31 -13.20 -18.41
CA ARG A 7 14.71 -13.15 -18.86
C ARG A 7 15.56 -12.34 -17.88
N VAL A 8 15.15 -11.11 -17.57
CA VAL A 8 15.86 -10.23 -16.62
C VAL A 8 15.99 -10.88 -15.24
N LEU A 9 14.93 -11.52 -14.74
CA LEU A 9 14.95 -12.20 -13.45
C LEU A 9 15.79 -13.49 -13.43
N SER A 10 16.10 -14.07 -14.60
CA SER A 10 16.91 -15.29 -14.72
C SER A 10 18.42 -15.01 -14.82
N GLU A 11 18.81 -13.75 -14.97
CA GLU A 11 20.21 -13.35 -15.03
C GLU A 11 20.89 -13.54 -13.65
N PRO A 12 22.17 -13.95 -13.61
CA PRO A 12 22.91 -14.14 -12.35
C PRO A 12 22.94 -12.88 -11.49
N GLU A 13 23.15 -11.73 -12.15
CA GLU A 13 22.98 -10.40 -11.59
C GLU A 13 21.77 -9.77 -12.28
N VAL A 14 20.72 -9.50 -11.52
CA VAL A 14 19.47 -8.98 -12.08
C VAL A 14 19.63 -7.48 -12.34
N ASP A 15 19.44 -7.06 -13.59
CA ASP A 15 19.36 -5.64 -13.93
C ASP A 15 18.11 -5.00 -13.30
N LEU A 16 18.31 -4.41 -12.11
CA LEU A 16 17.26 -3.76 -11.35
C LEU A 16 16.71 -2.52 -12.05
N TRP A 17 17.53 -1.80 -12.83
CA TRP A 17 17.06 -0.64 -13.57
C TRP A 17 16.08 -1.05 -14.65
N LYS A 18 16.45 -2.06 -15.44
CA LYS A 18 15.55 -2.61 -16.46
C LYS A 18 14.28 -3.18 -15.85
N LEU A 19 14.38 -3.89 -14.72
CA LEU A 19 13.21 -4.42 -14.03
C LEU A 19 12.27 -3.31 -13.51
N ARG A 20 12.82 -2.20 -13.00
CA ARG A 20 12.05 -1.02 -12.59
C ARG A 20 11.32 -0.38 -13.79
N GLU A 21 12.01 -0.19 -14.91
CA GLU A 21 11.38 0.33 -16.15
C GLU A 21 10.22 -0.57 -16.60
N LEU A 22 10.41 -1.88 -16.57
CA LEU A 22 9.35 -2.83 -16.91
C LEU A 22 8.16 -2.75 -15.95
N ALA A 23 8.39 -2.53 -14.65
CA ALA A 23 7.32 -2.31 -13.68
C ALA A 23 6.55 -0.98 -13.91
N LEU A 24 7.22 0.04 -14.46
CA LEU A 24 6.60 1.34 -14.77
C LEU A 24 5.78 1.34 -16.06
N THR A 25 6.13 0.53 -17.06
CA THR A 25 5.41 0.47 -18.34
C THR A 25 4.02 -0.17 -18.22
N GLU A 26 3.18 -0.02 -19.24
CA GLU A 26 1.81 -0.54 -19.31
C GLU A 26 1.71 -2.02 -18.87
N GLY A 27 0.73 -2.33 -18.02
CA GLY A 27 0.53 -3.68 -17.46
C GLY A 27 1.46 -4.09 -16.31
N GLY A 28 2.43 -3.26 -15.92
CA GLY A 28 3.28 -3.49 -14.74
C GLY A 28 4.03 -4.84 -14.80
N LEU A 29 4.09 -5.55 -13.67
CA LEU A 29 4.75 -6.85 -13.57
C LEU A 29 3.87 -8.03 -14.02
N VAL A 30 2.71 -7.74 -14.63
CA VAL A 30 1.80 -8.67 -15.31
C VAL A 30 1.03 -9.61 -14.37
N ASN A 31 1.70 -10.39 -13.51
CA ASN A 31 1.04 -11.39 -12.67
C ASN A 31 1.78 -11.69 -11.37
N ASP A 32 1.10 -12.39 -10.46
CA ASP A 32 1.61 -12.70 -9.12
C ASP A 32 2.84 -13.58 -9.13
N SER A 33 2.98 -14.48 -10.11
CA SER A 33 4.16 -15.34 -10.24
C SER A 33 5.42 -14.52 -10.52
N LEU A 34 5.31 -13.45 -11.31
CA LEU A 34 6.43 -12.53 -11.56
C LEU A 34 6.66 -11.59 -10.38
N ARG A 35 5.60 -11.07 -9.75
CA ARG A 35 5.71 -10.22 -8.54
C ARG A 35 6.43 -10.93 -7.40
N LYS A 36 6.12 -12.22 -7.18
CA LYS A 36 6.81 -13.08 -6.22
C LYS A 36 8.33 -13.06 -6.35
N LEU A 37 8.83 -12.96 -7.59
CA LEU A 37 10.26 -12.98 -7.90
C LEU A 37 10.85 -11.57 -7.95
N ALA A 38 10.08 -10.60 -8.45
CA ALA A 38 10.55 -9.24 -8.70
C ALA A 38 10.49 -8.34 -7.47
N TRP A 39 9.39 -8.33 -6.71
CA TRP A 39 9.22 -7.42 -5.57
C TRP A 39 10.34 -7.53 -4.53
N PRO A 40 10.78 -8.74 -4.09
CA PRO A 40 11.90 -8.85 -3.15
C PRO A 40 13.18 -8.18 -3.65
N LYS A 41 13.51 -8.38 -4.93
CA LYS A 41 14.70 -7.77 -5.55
C LYS A 41 14.56 -6.25 -5.64
N LEU A 42 13.37 -5.77 -6.00
CA LEU A 42 13.09 -4.33 -6.18
C LEU A 42 13.09 -3.55 -4.85
N VAL A 43 12.72 -4.18 -3.73
CA VAL A 43 12.80 -3.58 -2.40
C VAL A 43 14.13 -3.84 -1.68
N GLY A 44 15.09 -4.51 -2.33
CA GLY A 44 16.41 -4.78 -1.76
C GLY A 44 16.44 -5.87 -0.69
N VAL A 45 15.51 -6.82 -0.71
CA VAL A 45 15.60 -8.03 0.14
C VAL A 45 16.67 -8.95 -0.44
N SER A 46 17.80 -9.06 0.25
CA SER A 46 18.90 -9.94 -0.12
C SER A 46 18.55 -11.41 0.16
N ASN A 47 19.01 -12.31 -0.71
CA ASN A 47 18.97 -13.75 -0.45
C ASN A 47 20.03 -14.21 0.56
N ASP A 48 20.88 -13.29 1.01
CA ASP A 48 22.13 -13.55 1.71
C ASP A 48 21.90 -13.80 3.20
N GLY A 49 20.86 -14.54 3.60
CA GLY A 49 20.72 -15.16 4.91
C GLY A 49 20.73 -14.28 6.19
N HIS A 50 21.09 -13.00 6.09
CA HIS A 50 21.38 -12.12 7.22
C HIS A 50 20.14 -11.35 7.70
N ASP A 51 19.15 -11.14 6.83
CA ASP A 51 17.85 -10.54 7.17
C ASP A 51 16.78 -11.59 7.51
N HIS A 52 17.19 -12.81 7.87
CA HIS A 52 16.26 -13.81 8.34
C HIS A 52 15.77 -13.43 9.73
N ILE A 53 14.52 -12.98 9.83
CA ILE A 53 13.75 -13.21 11.04
C ILE A 53 13.80 -14.74 11.24
N PRO A 54 14.37 -15.26 12.35
CA PRO A 54 14.46 -16.68 12.57
C PRO A 54 13.04 -17.21 12.77
N ILE A 55 12.43 -17.68 11.69
CA ILE A 55 11.16 -18.40 11.75
C ILE A 55 11.52 -19.88 11.63
N PRO A 56 11.37 -20.68 12.71
CA PRO A 56 11.62 -22.10 12.65
C PRO A 56 10.78 -22.74 11.53
N PRO A 57 11.33 -23.72 10.79
CA PRO A 57 10.65 -24.34 9.66
C PRO A 57 9.59 -25.34 10.15
N THR A 58 8.49 -24.89 10.75
CA THR A 58 7.36 -25.78 11.10
C THR A 58 6.00 -25.05 11.04
N ASN A 59 4.96 -25.80 10.66
CA ASN A 59 3.57 -25.35 10.50
C ASN A 59 2.85 -25.00 11.83
N GLU A 60 3.56 -24.95 12.95
CA GLU A 60 3.02 -24.80 14.31
C GLU A 60 3.79 -23.77 15.17
N VAL A 61 4.52 -22.84 14.54
CA VAL A 61 5.15 -21.75 15.30
C VAL A 61 4.12 -20.68 15.60
N THR A 62 3.83 -20.47 16.89
CA THR A 62 3.10 -19.29 17.35
C THR A 62 3.98 -18.06 17.13
N ILE A 63 3.57 -17.16 16.24
CA ILE A 63 4.25 -15.88 16.05
C ILE A 63 4.03 -15.03 17.32
N PRO A 64 5.08 -14.44 17.91
CA PRO A 64 4.90 -13.55 19.04
C PRO A 64 4.04 -12.34 18.67
N ASN A 65 3.31 -11.83 19.64
CA ASN A 65 2.54 -10.61 19.46
C ASN A 65 3.48 -9.39 19.44
N SER A 66 3.27 -8.51 18.47
CA SER A 66 3.83 -7.16 18.49
C SER A 66 3.15 -6.33 19.58
N LEU A 67 3.66 -5.13 19.87
CA LEU A 67 3.03 -4.24 20.86
C LEU A 67 1.64 -3.73 20.43
N ASP A 68 1.34 -3.76 19.13
CA ASP A 68 0.08 -3.27 18.57
C ASP A 68 -0.92 -4.41 18.25
N TRP A 69 -0.65 -5.64 18.74
CA TRP A 69 -1.39 -6.86 18.40
C TRP A 69 -2.91 -6.75 18.61
N GLU A 70 -3.36 -6.06 19.67
CA GLU A 70 -4.79 -5.91 19.95
C GLU A 70 -5.51 -5.11 18.85
N GLN A 71 -4.85 -4.09 18.30
CA GLN A 71 -5.40 -3.31 17.21
C GLN A 71 -5.39 -4.12 15.91
N ILE A 72 -4.30 -4.85 15.65
CA ILE A 72 -4.19 -5.78 14.52
C ILE A 72 -5.34 -6.79 14.54
N ASP A 73 -5.60 -7.44 15.67
CA ASP A 73 -6.67 -8.44 15.81
C ASP A 73 -8.05 -7.85 15.52
N ARG A 74 -8.32 -6.63 16.02
CA ARG A 74 -9.60 -5.94 15.77
C ARG A 74 -9.81 -5.61 14.30
N ASP A 75 -8.77 -5.13 13.62
CA ASP A 75 -8.87 -4.73 12.22
C ASP A 75 -8.94 -5.95 11.30
N VAL A 76 -8.10 -6.97 11.55
CA VAL A 76 -8.11 -8.24 10.82
C VAL A 76 -9.45 -8.97 10.96
N ALA A 77 -10.11 -8.88 12.13
CA ALA A 77 -11.43 -9.48 12.33
C ALA A 77 -12.52 -8.87 11.42
N ARG A 78 -12.35 -7.62 10.98
CA ARG A 78 -13.28 -6.93 10.06
C ARG A 78 -13.02 -7.26 8.59
N VAL A 79 -11.85 -7.83 8.26
CA VAL A 79 -11.54 -8.23 6.88
C VAL A 79 -12.45 -9.37 6.46
N THR A 80 -13.36 -9.05 5.54
CA THR A 80 -14.32 -9.99 4.96
C THR A 80 -14.00 -10.20 3.49
N TRP A 81 -13.33 -11.30 3.18
CA TRP A 81 -13.40 -11.83 1.81
C TRP A 81 -14.84 -12.30 1.58
N HIS A 82 -15.37 -12.24 0.35
CA HIS A 82 -16.74 -12.64 -0.04
C HIS A 82 -17.09 -14.15 0.21
N LEU A 83 -16.74 -14.66 1.39
CA LEU A 83 -16.71 -16.01 1.86
C LEU A 83 -17.79 -16.13 2.95
N LEU A 84 -19.01 -16.49 2.57
CA LEU A 84 -20.20 -16.39 3.43
C LEU A 84 -20.84 -17.73 3.83
N THR A 85 -20.31 -18.88 3.40
CA THR A 85 -20.87 -20.21 3.78
C THR A 85 -20.12 -20.89 4.93
N GLY A 86 -20.74 -21.87 5.59
CA GLY A 86 -20.21 -22.52 6.80
C GLY A 86 -18.78 -23.07 6.67
N ASN A 87 -18.44 -23.75 5.57
CA ASN A 87 -17.08 -24.22 5.29
C ASN A 87 -16.11 -23.07 5.01
N GLN A 88 -16.61 -21.96 4.47
CA GLN A 88 -15.83 -20.76 4.19
C GLN A 88 -15.53 -19.95 5.45
N ARG A 89 -16.35 -20.03 6.51
CA ARG A 89 -16.10 -19.33 7.79
C ARG A 89 -14.86 -19.84 8.52
N ALA A 90 -14.62 -21.15 8.51
CA ALA A 90 -13.39 -21.74 9.07
C ALA A 90 -12.15 -21.31 8.26
N LEU A 91 -12.26 -21.32 6.93
CA LEU A 91 -11.22 -20.83 6.03
C LEU A 91 -10.94 -19.33 6.24
N LEU A 92 -12.00 -18.53 6.41
CA LEU A 92 -11.91 -17.10 6.70
C LEU A 92 -11.12 -16.85 7.98
N LYS A 93 -11.48 -17.51 9.09
CA LYS A 93 -10.74 -17.40 10.35
C LYS A 93 -9.27 -17.81 10.21
N LYS A 94 -8.98 -18.83 9.39
CA LYS A 94 -7.60 -19.24 9.09
C LYS A 94 -6.83 -18.17 8.30
N LYS A 95 -7.48 -17.52 7.34
CA LYS A 95 -6.88 -16.40 6.58
C LYS A 95 -6.65 -15.18 7.46
N GLN A 96 -7.63 -14.82 8.30
CA GLN A 96 -7.53 -13.75 9.29
C GLN A 96 -6.35 -14.00 10.24
N ARG A 97 -6.26 -15.18 10.86
CA ARG A 97 -5.13 -15.53 11.73
C ARG A 97 -3.79 -15.37 11.01
N ARG A 98 -3.66 -15.89 9.79
CA ARG A 98 -2.42 -15.76 8.99
C ARG A 98 -2.06 -14.31 8.69
N LEU A 99 -3.05 -13.44 8.46
CA LEU A 99 -2.83 -12.01 8.26
C LEU A 99 -2.38 -11.32 9.56
N GLY A 100 -2.95 -11.69 10.70
CA GLY A 100 -2.49 -11.23 12.01
C GLY A 100 -1.06 -11.66 12.32
N ASP A 101 -0.74 -12.93 12.12
CA ASP A 101 0.62 -13.47 12.25
C ASP A 101 1.60 -12.73 11.34
N PHE A 102 1.18 -12.44 10.10
CA PHE A 102 1.97 -11.70 9.13
C PHE A 102 2.27 -10.27 9.56
N LEU A 103 1.25 -9.54 10.04
CA LEU A 103 1.39 -8.18 10.52
C LEU A 103 2.24 -8.10 11.78
N ASN A 104 2.01 -9.01 12.74
CA ASN A 104 2.82 -9.08 13.95
C ASN A 104 4.29 -9.30 13.59
N LEU A 105 4.58 -10.27 12.72
CA LEU A 105 5.94 -10.58 12.28
C LEU A 105 6.68 -9.38 11.67
N VAL A 106 5.99 -8.53 10.90
CA VAL A 106 6.57 -7.30 10.33
C VAL A 106 6.94 -6.28 11.41
N LEU A 107 6.23 -6.29 12.54
CA LEU A 107 6.33 -5.31 13.63
C LEU A 107 7.13 -5.79 14.85
N LEU A 108 7.76 -6.97 14.79
CA LEU A 108 8.42 -7.58 15.96
C LEU A 108 9.75 -6.93 16.34
N GLU A 109 10.44 -6.26 15.42
CA GLU A 109 11.76 -5.69 15.73
C GLU A 109 11.67 -4.34 16.44
N GLU A 110 12.38 -4.23 17.57
CA GLU A 110 12.32 -3.06 18.46
C GLU A 110 13.30 -1.94 18.08
N GLU A 111 14.42 -2.26 17.43
CA GLU A 111 15.54 -1.33 17.22
C GLU A 111 15.19 -0.16 16.28
N ASP A 112 14.22 -0.36 15.38
CA ASP A 112 13.62 0.70 14.55
C ASP A 112 12.09 0.58 14.56
N ARG A 113 11.53 0.71 15.76
CA ARG A 113 10.12 0.38 16.05
C ARG A 113 9.13 1.10 15.12
N LEU A 114 8.46 0.29 14.30
CA LEU A 114 7.29 0.65 13.52
C LEU A 114 6.02 0.57 14.38
N ARG A 115 5.06 1.46 14.14
CA ARG A 115 3.73 1.39 14.77
C ARG A 115 2.66 1.05 13.74
N TYR A 116 1.76 0.16 14.14
CA TYR A 116 0.60 -0.17 13.32
C TYR A 116 -0.35 1.03 13.19
N TYR A 117 -0.95 1.18 12.01
CA TYR A 117 -2.07 2.10 11.77
C TYR A 117 -3.22 1.37 11.08
N GLN A 118 -4.44 1.83 11.31
CA GLN A 118 -5.64 1.26 10.68
C GLN A 118 -5.60 1.49 9.16
N GLY A 119 -5.69 0.40 8.40
CA GLY A 119 -5.53 0.37 6.93
C GLY A 119 -4.25 -0.33 6.48
N PHE A 120 -3.24 -0.50 7.35
CA PHE A 120 -2.02 -1.22 6.99
C PHE A 120 -2.26 -2.71 6.63
N HIS A 121 -3.36 -3.28 7.12
CA HIS A 121 -3.79 -4.64 6.77
C HIS A 121 -4.20 -4.79 5.28
N ASP A 122 -4.60 -3.70 4.62
CA ASP A 122 -4.93 -3.70 3.19
C ASP A 122 -3.64 -3.84 2.35
N ILE A 123 -2.57 -3.13 2.73
CA ILE A 123 -1.22 -3.30 2.17
C ILE A 123 -0.73 -4.73 2.37
N ALA A 124 -0.89 -5.25 3.58
CA ALA A 124 -0.44 -6.59 3.93
C ALA A 124 -1.19 -7.66 3.14
N THR A 125 -2.50 -7.50 2.95
CA THR A 125 -3.30 -8.43 2.15
C THR A 125 -2.80 -8.50 0.70
N ASN A 126 -2.53 -7.35 0.08
CA ASN A 126 -2.00 -7.27 -1.28
C ASN A 126 -0.56 -7.80 -1.39
N THR A 127 0.26 -7.56 -0.37
CA THR A 127 1.63 -8.09 -0.31
C THR A 127 1.66 -9.61 -0.18
N ALA A 128 0.84 -10.16 0.72
CA ALA A 128 0.72 -11.60 0.94
C ALA A 128 0.05 -12.32 -0.25
N ALA A 129 -0.83 -11.64 -1.00
CA ALA A 129 -1.53 -12.21 -2.15
C ALA A 129 -0.60 -12.58 -3.32
N SER A 130 0.63 -12.07 -3.36
CA SER A 130 1.63 -12.37 -4.41
C SER A 130 2.18 -13.80 -4.37
N SER A 131 1.55 -14.73 -3.65
CA SER A 131 1.99 -16.14 -3.51
C SER A 131 3.39 -16.31 -2.90
N MET A 132 3.89 -15.26 -2.24
CA MET A 132 5.10 -15.28 -1.43
C MET A 132 4.83 -16.08 -0.16
N GLY A 133 5.81 -16.87 0.30
CA GLY A 133 5.74 -17.46 1.64
C GLY A 133 5.75 -16.36 2.70
N LEU A 134 5.24 -16.65 3.90
CA LEU A 134 5.09 -15.68 4.99
C LEU A 134 6.39 -14.90 5.27
N THR A 135 7.52 -15.61 5.39
CA THR A 135 8.84 -15.03 5.66
C THR A 135 9.25 -13.99 4.62
N LEU A 136 9.21 -14.35 3.33
CA LEU A 136 9.63 -13.45 2.25
C LEU A 136 8.68 -12.27 2.12
N ALA A 137 7.37 -12.51 2.25
CA ALA A 137 6.39 -11.44 2.27
C ALA A 137 6.65 -10.46 3.42
N SER A 138 7.13 -10.94 4.58
CA SER A 138 7.40 -10.08 5.75
C SER A 138 8.62 -9.23 5.53
N GLN A 139 9.68 -9.78 4.95
CA GLN A 139 10.86 -9.01 4.57
C GLN A 139 10.50 -7.91 3.56
N VAL A 140 9.68 -8.24 2.54
CA VAL A 140 9.21 -7.26 1.55
C VAL A 140 8.39 -6.16 2.20
N LEU A 141 7.35 -6.53 2.96
CA LEU A 141 6.46 -5.55 3.58
C LEU A 141 7.23 -4.68 4.58
N ARG A 142 8.20 -5.25 5.29
CA ARG A 142 9.03 -4.51 6.23
C ARG A 142 9.94 -3.50 5.53
N GLN A 143 10.56 -3.85 4.41
CA GLN A 143 11.31 -2.87 3.61
C GLN A 143 10.41 -1.72 3.14
N LEU A 144 9.17 -2.03 2.72
CA LEU A 144 8.18 -1.00 2.39
C LEU A 144 7.79 -0.16 3.62
N SER A 145 7.68 -0.76 4.80
CA SER A 145 7.42 -0.08 6.06
C SER A 145 8.49 0.94 6.44
N HIS A 146 9.78 0.61 6.28
CA HIS A 146 10.88 1.53 6.58
C HIS A 146 11.14 2.56 5.47
N SER A 147 10.61 2.34 4.26
CA SER A 147 10.76 3.25 3.13
C SER A 147 9.47 4.05 2.87
N HIS A 148 8.53 3.45 2.15
CA HIS A 148 7.36 4.12 1.61
C HIS A 148 6.31 4.46 2.68
N PHE A 149 6.17 3.63 3.71
CA PHE A 149 5.18 3.83 4.78
C PHE A 149 5.77 4.36 6.08
N ARG A 150 7.05 4.76 6.08
CA ARG A 150 7.78 5.14 7.30
C ARG A 150 7.06 6.20 8.11
N ASP A 151 6.59 7.26 7.45
CA ASP A 151 5.92 8.36 8.13
C ASP A 151 4.50 8.01 8.60
N ALA A 152 3.82 7.07 7.91
CA ALA A 152 2.53 6.55 8.35
C ALA A 152 2.66 5.62 9.57
N MET A 153 3.82 4.96 9.74
CA MET A 153 4.10 4.03 10.84
C MET A 153 4.74 4.71 12.06
N ARG A 154 4.69 6.04 12.12
CA ARG A 154 5.10 6.81 13.30
C ARG A 154 4.06 6.71 14.42
N SER A 155 4.35 7.30 15.57
CA SER A 155 3.47 7.31 16.74
C SER A 155 2.14 8.05 16.56
N ASN A 156 2.06 8.94 15.57
CA ASN A 156 0.89 9.70 15.19
C ASN A 156 1.08 10.26 13.77
N PHE A 157 0.00 10.77 13.17
CA PHE A 157 0.02 11.34 11.82
C PHE A 157 0.38 12.83 11.76
N ASN A 158 0.83 13.48 12.84
CA ASN A 158 1.05 14.93 12.82
C ASN A 158 2.05 15.36 11.73
N GLN A 159 3.15 14.61 11.57
CA GLN A 159 4.15 14.90 10.55
C GLN A 159 3.66 14.58 9.14
N LEU A 160 2.98 13.44 8.97
CA LEU A 160 2.39 13.06 7.69
C LEU A 160 1.36 14.11 7.25
N ASN A 161 0.43 14.49 8.13
CA ASN A 161 -0.59 15.50 7.88
C ASN A 161 0.01 16.87 7.54
N ALA A 162 1.08 17.28 8.23
CA ALA A 162 1.80 18.50 7.89
C ALA A 162 2.45 18.42 6.50
N ALA A 163 3.09 17.29 6.17
CA ALA A 163 3.69 17.08 4.86
C ALA A 163 2.63 17.08 3.74
N LEU A 164 1.48 16.44 3.94
CA LEU A 164 0.39 16.41 2.96
C LEU A 164 -0.14 17.82 2.67
N ARG A 165 -0.33 18.66 3.69
CA ARG A 165 -0.71 20.08 3.52
C ARG A 165 0.29 20.86 2.69
N LEU A 166 1.58 20.67 2.98
CA LEU A 166 2.66 21.40 2.31
C LEU A 166 2.91 20.92 0.87
N VAL A 167 2.35 19.77 0.47
CA VAL A 167 2.59 19.18 -0.85
C VAL A 167 1.35 19.19 -1.72
N ILE A 168 0.20 18.68 -1.23
CA ILE A 168 -1.00 18.49 -2.07
C ILE A 168 -1.56 19.82 -2.56
N MET A 169 -1.84 20.78 -1.66
CA MET A 169 -2.46 22.04 -2.07
C MET A 169 -1.56 22.86 -3.02
N PRO A 170 -0.25 23.03 -2.76
CA PRO A 170 0.63 23.70 -3.71
C PRO A 170 0.78 22.98 -5.06
N LEU A 171 0.80 21.64 -5.08
CA LEU A 171 0.82 20.90 -6.35
C LEU A 171 -0.49 21.09 -7.11
N THR A 172 -1.65 21.00 -6.44
CA THR A 172 -2.94 21.27 -7.09
C THR A 172 -2.97 22.68 -7.66
N ALA A 173 -2.51 23.69 -6.91
CA ALA A 173 -2.44 25.08 -7.42
C ALA A 173 -1.56 25.21 -8.68
N ALA A 174 -0.46 24.47 -8.73
CA ALA A 174 0.49 24.52 -9.85
C ALA A 174 -0.05 23.86 -11.13
N PHE A 175 -0.87 22.80 -11.00
CA PHE A 175 -1.41 22.07 -12.15
C PHE A 175 -2.85 22.48 -12.53
N ASP A 176 -3.63 22.95 -11.56
CA ASP A 176 -5.04 23.31 -11.72
C ASP A 176 -5.47 24.34 -10.66
N SER A 177 -5.22 25.62 -10.96
CA SER A 177 -5.51 26.72 -10.04
C SER A 177 -7.00 26.89 -9.73
N GLU A 178 -7.89 26.54 -10.67
CA GLU A 178 -9.34 26.61 -10.47
C GLU A 178 -9.80 25.56 -9.46
N LEU A 179 -9.36 24.31 -9.63
CA LEU A 179 -9.64 23.25 -8.66
C LEU A 179 -9.06 23.58 -7.29
N HIS A 180 -7.83 24.10 -7.23
CA HIS A 180 -7.25 24.56 -5.97
C HIS A 180 -8.11 25.63 -5.29
N SER A 181 -8.54 26.67 -6.02
CA SER A 181 -9.39 27.72 -5.46
C SER A 181 -10.69 27.17 -4.91
N HIS A 182 -11.37 26.27 -5.64
CA HIS A 182 -12.59 25.64 -5.16
C HIS A 182 -12.39 24.84 -3.85
N LEU A 183 -11.32 24.04 -3.78
CA LEU A 183 -10.97 23.32 -2.55
C LEU A 183 -10.63 24.27 -1.39
N TYR A 184 -9.87 25.33 -1.67
CA TYR A 184 -9.48 26.33 -0.67
C TYR A 184 -10.68 27.09 -0.11
N ASP A 185 -11.60 27.53 -0.98
CA ASP A 185 -12.80 28.28 -0.61
C ASP A 185 -13.79 27.42 0.21
N CYS A 186 -13.75 26.10 0.03
CA CYS A 186 -14.48 25.12 0.84
C CYS A 186 -13.78 24.74 2.16
N GLU A 187 -12.65 25.38 2.50
CA GLU A 187 -11.81 25.07 3.65
C GLU A 187 -11.34 23.60 3.68
N MET A 188 -11.13 22.99 2.50
CA MET A 188 -10.72 21.60 2.40
C MET A 188 -9.26 21.39 2.79
N GLU A 189 -9.08 20.53 3.78
CA GLU A 189 -7.77 19.96 4.13
C GLU A 189 -7.52 18.68 3.32
N PRO A 190 -6.27 18.37 2.92
CA PRO A 190 -5.97 17.24 2.04
C PRO A 190 -6.02 15.87 2.75
N PHE A 191 -6.76 15.77 3.85
CA PHE A 191 -6.91 14.54 4.63
C PHE A 191 -7.83 13.52 3.97
N PHE A 192 -8.67 13.93 3.02
CA PHE A 192 -9.43 13.00 2.19
C PHE A 192 -8.51 12.02 1.44
N ALA A 193 -7.31 12.47 1.05
CA ALA A 193 -6.33 11.64 0.34
C ALA A 193 -5.50 10.74 1.28
N LEU A 194 -5.69 10.83 2.60
CA LEU A 194 -4.88 10.09 3.56
C LEU A 194 -5.07 8.59 3.40
N SER A 195 -6.31 8.11 3.25
CA SER A 195 -6.60 6.68 3.02
C SER A 195 -5.92 6.18 1.74
N TRP A 196 -5.99 6.97 0.66
CA TRP A 196 -5.38 6.62 -0.62
C TRP A 196 -3.87 6.45 -0.51
N ILE A 197 -3.23 7.33 0.24
CA ILE A 197 -1.76 7.37 0.35
C ILE A 197 -1.27 6.25 1.27
N ILE A 198 -1.86 6.11 2.46
CA ILE A 198 -1.38 5.12 3.44
C ILE A 198 -1.78 3.69 3.05
N THR A 199 -2.81 3.52 2.23
CA THR A 199 -3.22 2.19 1.74
C THR A 199 -2.84 1.96 0.28
N TRP A 200 -2.08 2.86 -0.36
CA TRP A 200 -1.77 2.80 -1.80
C TRP A 200 -3.03 2.51 -2.64
N PHE A 201 -4.11 3.20 -2.32
CA PHE A 201 -5.44 3.09 -2.92
C PHE A 201 -6.11 1.72 -2.77
N SER A 202 -5.50 0.77 -2.07
CA SER A 202 -6.03 -0.59 -1.95
C SER A 202 -7.26 -0.71 -1.05
N HIS A 203 -7.50 0.30 -0.23
CA HIS A 203 -8.73 0.40 0.56
C HIS A 203 -9.93 0.82 -0.30
N ASP A 204 -9.72 1.80 -1.17
CA ASP A 204 -10.78 2.46 -1.93
C ASP A 204 -11.04 1.75 -3.27
N VAL A 205 -9.99 1.28 -3.95
CA VAL A 205 -10.09 0.59 -5.24
C VAL A 205 -10.40 -0.90 -5.06
N ARG A 206 -11.55 -1.33 -5.58
CA ARG A 206 -12.03 -2.73 -5.47
C ARG A 206 -11.36 -3.70 -6.45
N ASP A 207 -10.92 -3.22 -7.61
CA ASP A 207 -10.30 -4.09 -8.61
C ASP A 207 -8.87 -4.46 -8.19
N THR A 208 -8.70 -5.71 -7.75
CA THR A 208 -7.41 -6.24 -7.30
C THR A 208 -6.34 -6.20 -8.40
N ALA A 209 -6.70 -6.30 -9.68
CA ALA A 209 -5.72 -6.19 -10.77
C ALA A 209 -5.19 -4.75 -10.88
N VAL A 210 -6.05 -3.75 -10.71
CA VAL A 210 -5.67 -2.34 -10.67
C VAL A 210 -4.80 -2.06 -9.45
N VAL A 211 -5.21 -2.50 -8.25
CA VAL A 211 -4.42 -2.36 -7.03
C VAL A 211 -3.02 -2.94 -7.19
N LYS A 212 -2.90 -4.18 -7.70
CA LYS A 212 -1.59 -4.80 -7.93
C LYS A 212 -0.74 -4.05 -8.94
N ARG A 213 -1.35 -3.44 -9.96
CA ARG A 213 -0.65 -2.58 -10.92
C ARG A 213 -0.15 -1.30 -10.26
N LEU A 214 -0.93 -0.69 -9.37
CA LEU A 214 -0.51 0.47 -8.57
C LEU A 214 0.65 0.10 -7.64
N PHE A 215 0.62 -1.08 -7.02
CA PHE A 215 1.72 -1.56 -6.18
C PHE A 215 3.00 -1.74 -7.00
N ASP A 216 2.92 -2.31 -8.21
CA ASP A 216 4.07 -2.40 -9.12
C ASP A 216 4.66 -1.02 -9.42
N PHE A 217 3.82 0.01 -9.55
CA PHE A 217 4.23 1.39 -9.82
C PHE A 217 4.85 2.06 -8.59
N PHE A 218 4.17 2.04 -7.44
CA PHE A 218 4.62 2.73 -6.23
C PHE A 218 5.90 2.13 -5.67
N LEU A 219 6.00 0.80 -5.65
CA LEU A 219 7.16 0.08 -5.10
C LEU A 219 8.48 0.48 -5.78
N VAL A 220 8.43 0.79 -7.08
CA VAL A 220 9.61 1.18 -7.87
C VAL A 220 9.73 2.69 -8.09
N SER A 221 8.87 3.48 -7.45
CA SER A 221 8.87 4.93 -7.57
C SER A 221 9.45 5.61 -6.33
N HIS A 222 9.54 6.94 -6.35
CA HIS A 222 9.85 7.69 -5.14
C HIS A 222 8.72 7.53 -4.11
N PRO A 223 8.99 7.50 -2.78
CA PRO A 223 7.95 7.37 -1.75
C PRO A 223 6.78 8.36 -1.84
N LEU A 224 7.04 9.57 -2.34
CA LEU A 224 5.99 10.59 -2.57
C LEU A 224 5.07 10.29 -3.75
N MET A 225 5.31 9.24 -4.54
CA MET A 225 4.57 8.99 -5.77
C MET A 225 3.07 8.76 -5.54
N SER A 226 2.68 8.17 -4.40
CA SER A 226 1.26 8.06 -4.03
C SER A 226 0.60 9.43 -3.86
N VAL A 227 1.34 10.45 -3.40
CA VAL A 227 0.85 11.84 -3.31
C VAL A 227 0.64 12.45 -4.69
N TYR A 228 1.59 12.25 -5.62
CA TYR A 228 1.43 12.69 -7.01
C TYR A 228 0.26 11.99 -7.69
N MET A 229 0.06 10.69 -7.42
CA MET A 229 -1.11 9.96 -7.92
C MET A 229 -2.42 10.52 -7.36
N SER A 230 -2.47 10.90 -6.07
CA SER A 230 -3.65 11.55 -5.49
C SER A 230 -3.97 12.89 -6.17
N VAL A 231 -2.95 13.71 -6.45
CA VAL A 231 -3.15 14.96 -7.21
C VAL A 231 -3.62 14.67 -8.64
N ALA A 232 -2.98 13.71 -9.32
CA ALA A 232 -3.37 13.27 -10.65
C ALA A 232 -4.82 12.76 -10.70
N MET A 233 -5.26 12.04 -9.67
CA MET A 233 -6.63 11.56 -9.53
C MET A 233 -7.63 12.72 -9.46
N MET A 234 -7.33 13.78 -8.70
CA MET A 234 -8.21 14.94 -8.59
C MET A 234 -8.29 15.77 -9.88
N ILE A 235 -7.15 16.04 -10.51
CA ILE A 235 -7.09 16.86 -11.73
C ILE A 235 -7.47 16.09 -12.99
N HIS A 236 -7.67 14.76 -12.89
CA HIS A 236 -8.13 13.96 -14.01
C HIS A 236 -9.45 14.54 -14.55
N PRO A 237 -9.60 14.76 -15.87
CA PRO A 237 -10.72 15.55 -16.41
C PRO A 237 -12.11 15.11 -15.95
N LEU A 238 -12.34 13.80 -15.76
CA LEU A 238 -13.62 13.28 -15.28
C LEU A 238 -13.88 13.67 -13.81
N ASN A 239 -12.89 13.45 -12.94
CA ASN A 239 -13.01 13.70 -11.50
C ASN A 239 -13.02 15.20 -11.22
N ARG A 240 -12.21 15.97 -11.96
CA ARG A 240 -12.18 17.43 -11.89
C ARG A 240 -13.56 18.04 -12.12
N ILE A 241 -14.29 17.58 -13.15
CA ILE A 241 -15.63 18.08 -13.46
C ILE A 241 -16.59 17.76 -12.32
N GLU A 242 -16.48 16.57 -11.73
CA GLU A 242 -17.31 16.17 -10.59
C GLU A 242 -17.05 17.04 -9.36
N ILE A 243 -15.78 17.28 -9.01
CA ILE A 243 -15.39 18.11 -7.85
C ILE A 243 -15.82 19.56 -8.05
N LEU A 244 -15.56 20.15 -9.23
CA LEU A 244 -15.96 21.54 -9.52
C LEU A 244 -17.47 21.71 -9.69
N GLY A 245 -18.19 20.62 -9.96
CA GLY A 245 -19.64 20.60 -10.08
C GLY A 245 -20.37 20.58 -8.74
N THR A 246 -19.67 20.40 -7.62
CA THR A 246 -20.28 20.44 -6.29
C THR A 246 -20.60 21.87 -5.88
N ASP A 247 -21.59 22.02 -5.01
CA ASP A 247 -21.74 23.28 -4.27
C ASP A 247 -20.44 23.58 -3.48
N CYS A 248 -20.15 24.87 -3.29
CA CYS A 248 -19.02 25.36 -2.51
C CYS A 248 -19.29 25.17 -1.00
N ASP A 249 -19.40 23.90 -0.59
CA ASP A 249 -19.68 23.44 0.75
C ASP A 249 -18.74 22.26 1.08
N PHE A 250 -18.20 22.28 2.30
CA PHE A 250 -17.25 21.27 2.77
C PHE A 250 -17.79 19.84 2.62
N ALA A 251 -19.05 19.58 3.00
CA ALA A 251 -19.59 18.23 2.98
C ALA A 251 -19.82 17.73 1.55
N CYS A 252 -20.30 18.61 0.66
CA CYS A 252 -20.46 18.30 -0.76
C CYS A 252 -19.12 17.92 -1.41
N VAL A 253 -18.08 18.73 -1.22
CA VAL A 253 -16.75 18.47 -1.78
C VAL A 253 -16.11 17.23 -1.14
N HIS A 254 -16.22 17.08 0.18
CA HIS A 254 -15.67 15.91 0.88
C HIS A 254 -16.26 14.60 0.38
N ASN A 255 -17.58 14.55 0.18
CA ASN A 255 -18.26 13.36 -0.35
C ASN A 255 -17.82 13.07 -1.79
N ALA A 256 -17.77 14.09 -2.66
CA ALA A 256 -17.31 13.90 -4.04
C ALA A 256 -15.86 13.40 -4.10
N LEU A 257 -14.98 13.93 -3.25
CA LEU A 257 -13.59 13.46 -3.16
C LEU A 257 -13.53 12.01 -2.65
N ALA A 258 -14.28 11.65 -1.62
CA ALA A 258 -14.24 10.32 -1.02
C ALA A 258 -14.62 9.20 -2.01
N ASP A 259 -15.47 9.50 -3.00
CA ASP A 259 -15.98 8.54 -3.98
C ASP A 259 -15.13 8.42 -5.26
N LEU A 260 -13.99 9.12 -5.37
CA LEU A 260 -13.24 9.18 -6.64
C LEU A 260 -12.52 7.87 -7.05
N PRO A 261 -11.67 7.24 -6.21
CA PRO A 261 -10.86 6.09 -6.65
C PRO A 261 -11.67 4.80 -6.80
#